data_AF-A0A1C5WH74-F1
#
_entry.id   AF-A0A1C5WH74-F1
#
_cell.length_a   1.000
_cell.length_b   1.000
_cell.length_c   1.000
_cell.angle_alpha   90.00
_cell.angle_beta   90.00
_cell.angle_gamma   90.00
#
_symmetry.space_group_name_H-M   'P 1'
#
loop_
_entity.id
_entity.type
_entity.pdbx_description
1 polymer ?
#
loop_
_entity_poly.entity_id
_entity_poly.type
_entity_poly.pdbx_seq_one_letter_code
_entity_poly.pdbx_strand_id
1 'polypeptide(L)'
;MHYKKLNAFRFFLTQEECGREDVEITVEYRVDQSEPKRGNCFVDYWLNLKDYGFRSHIAGVWLTADKDTILPKIKAHMLPKLKEQIRAYEQYIKWIEEAEERNEDEG
;
A
#
# COMPACT_ATOMS: atom_id res chain seq x y z
N MET A 1 15.50 19.19 25.23
CA MET A 1 15.06 18.94 23.83
C MET A 1 13.60 19.36 23.72
N HIS A 2 13.30 20.46 23.03
CA HIS A 2 11.91 20.79 22.68
C HIS A 2 11.47 19.86 21.54
N TYR A 3 10.47 19.01 21.77
CA TYR A 3 9.86 18.22 20.71
C TYR A 3 9.19 19.19 19.71
N LYS A 4 9.77 19.34 18.51
CA LYS A 4 9.17 20.15 17.45
C LYS A 4 7.83 19.53 17.06
N LYS A 5 6.77 20.35 16.96
CA LYS A 5 5.44 19.91 16.54
C LYS A 5 5.51 19.41 15.09
N LEU A 6 5.41 18.10 14.89
CA LEU A 6 5.22 17.49 13.58
C LEU A 6 3.74 17.64 13.21
N ASN A 7 3.46 18.34 12.11
CA ASN A 7 2.12 18.30 11.52
C ASN A 7 2.06 17.03 10.65
N ALA A 8 1.16 16.11 11.02
CA ALA A 8 0.91 14.89 10.27
C ALA A 8 -0.47 14.97 9.62
N PHE A 9 -0.56 14.67 8.33
CA PHE A 9 -1.82 14.55 7.60
C PHE A 9 -1.90 13.15 7.01
N ARG A 10 -3.02 12.47 7.26
CA ARG A 10 -3.30 11.16 6.70
C ARG A 10 -4.37 11.27 5.64
N PHE A 11 -4.15 10.62 4.50
CA PHE A 11 -5.14 10.51 3.43
C PHE A 11 -5.01 9.16 2.72
N PHE A 12 -6.06 8.79 2.01
CA PHE A 12 -6.11 7.60 1.17
C PHE A 12 -6.02 8.04 -0.29
N LEU A 13 -5.32 7.27 -1.11
CA LEU A 13 -5.41 7.43 -2.56
C LEU A 13 -6.72 6.84 -3.06
N THR A 14 -7.34 7.52 -4.01
CA THR A 14 -8.51 7.02 -4.75
C THR A 14 -8.12 5.82 -5.62
N GLN A 15 -9.11 5.02 -6.03
CA GLN A 15 -8.87 3.89 -6.95
C GLN A 15 -8.21 4.34 -8.27
N GLU A 16 -8.61 5.49 -8.80
CA GLU A 16 -8.00 6.09 -10.00
C GLU A 16 -6.52 6.44 -9.76
N GLU A 17 -6.20 7.00 -8.59
CA GLU A 17 -4.81 7.29 -8.21
C GLU A 17 -3.98 6.03 -7.98
N CYS A 18 -4.57 4.96 -7.45
CA CYS A 18 -3.94 3.64 -7.32
C CYS A 18 -3.71 2.97 -8.68
N GLY A 19 -4.56 3.25 -9.68
CA GLY A 19 -4.57 2.58 -10.98
C GLY A 19 -5.02 1.12 -10.92
N ARG A 20 -5.57 0.69 -9.77
CA ARG A 20 -6.04 -0.67 -9.47
C ARG A 20 -7.14 -0.61 -8.42
N GLU A 21 -8.18 -1.42 -8.60
CA GLU A 21 -9.36 -1.44 -7.72
C GLU A 21 -9.18 -2.26 -6.43
N ASP A 22 -8.22 -3.17 -6.46
CA ASP A 22 -7.87 -4.09 -5.38
C ASP A 22 -6.70 -3.58 -4.53
N VAL A 23 -6.20 -2.37 -4.80
CA VAL A 23 -5.09 -1.76 -4.06
C VAL A 23 -5.59 -0.56 -3.28
N GLU A 24 -5.26 -0.54 -1.99
CA GLU A 24 -5.47 0.62 -1.12
C GLU A 24 -4.13 1.16 -0.63
N ILE A 25 -3.98 2.48 -0.68
CA ILE A 25 -2.74 3.15 -0.28
C ILE A 25 -3.08 4.20 0.75
N THR A 26 -2.55 4.02 1.95
CA THR A 26 -2.64 5.03 3.01
C THR A 26 -1.35 5.83 3.03
N VAL A 27 -1.49 7.14 3.08
CA VAL A 27 -0.36 8.06 3.07
C VAL A 27 -0.41 8.90 4.33
N GLU A 28 0.67 8.88 5.12
CA GLU A 28 0.88 9.77 6.25
C GLU A 28 2.03 10.73 5.95
N TYR A 29 1.67 11.97 5.65
CA TYR A 29 2.62 13.03 5.34
C TYR A 29 3.00 13.79 6.61
N ARG A 30 4.28 13.73 7.01
CA ARG A 30 4.81 14.48 8.16
C ARG A 30 5.67 15.63 7.69
N VAL A 31 5.31 16.85 8.08
CA VAL A 31 6.07 18.08 7.80
C VAL A 31 6.88 18.47 9.03
N ASP A 32 8.20 18.52 8.89
CA ASP A 32 9.04 19.25 9.84
C ASP A 32 8.87 20.76 9.58
N GLN A 33 8.39 21.49 10.58
CA GLN A 33 8.17 22.94 10.48
C GLN A 33 9.47 23.73 10.23
N SER A 34 10.63 23.16 10.52
CA SER A 34 11.92 23.79 10.25
C SER A 34 12.47 23.54 8.84
N GLU A 35 11.99 22.51 8.14
CA GLU A 35 12.34 22.22 6.74
C GLU A 35 11.08 21.77 5.96
N PRO A 36 10.14 22.69 5.67
CA PRO A 36 8.84 22.35 5.09
C PRO A 36 8.92 21.74 3.68
N LYS A 37 10.09 21.80 3.03
CA LYS A 37 10.36 21.19 1.71
C LYS A 37 10.80 19.72 1.79
N ARG A 38 11.09 19.19 2.98
CA ARG A 38 11.45 17.78 3.22
C ARG A 38 10.36 17.11 4.04
N GLY A 39 9.23 16.85 3.40
CA GLY A 39 8.20 16.00 4.00
C GLY A 39 8.68 14.55 4.05
N ASN A 40 8.64 13.96 5.24
CA ASN A 40 8.79 12.51 5.39
C ASN A 40 7.40 11.91 5.27
N CYS A 41 7.17 11.21 4.17
CA CYS A 41 5.91 10.58 3.84
C CYS A 41 6.01 9.09 4.16
N PHE A 42 5.27 8.63 5.16
CA PHE A 42 5.07 7.19 5.33
C PHE A 42 3.94 6.75 4.40
N VAL A 43 4.20 5.75 3.57
CA VAL A 43 3.25 5.21 2.60
C VAL A 43 3.06 3.74 2.91
N ASP A 44 1.82 3.36 3.06
CA ASP A 44 1.41 2.03 3.46
C ASP A 44 0.52 1.42 2.38
N TYR A 45 0.95 0.29 1.82
CA TYR A 45 0.34 -0.38 0.68
C TYR A 45 -0.41 -1.62 1.15
N TRP A 46 -1.65 -1.74 0.69
CA TRP A 46 -2.54 -2.84 1.05
C TRP A 46 -3.21 -3.44 -0.18
N LEU A 47 -3.42 -4.75 -0.14
CA LEU A 47 -4.21 -5.49 -1.12
C LEU A 47 -5.57 -5.84 -0.51
N ASN A 48 -6.64 -5.50 -1.21
CA ASN A 48 -8.02 -5.83 -0.87
C ASN A 48 -8.48 -7.01 -1.72
N LEU A 49 -8.47 -8.21 -1.14
CA LEU A 49 -8.92 -9.44 -1.77
C LEU A 49 -10.40 -9.65 -1.45
N LYS A 50 -11.26 -8.85 -2.09
CA LYS A 50 -12.70 -8.77 -1.78
C LYS A 50 -13.40 -10.11 -1.92
N ASP A 51 -13.04 -10.89 -2.94
CA ASP A 51 -13.65 -12.19 -3.23
C ASP A 51 -13.38 -13.21 -2.11
N TYR A 52 -12.30 -13.03 -1.36
CA TYR A 52 -11.93 -13.87 -0.22
C TYR A 52 -12.27 -13.23 1.14
N GLY A 53 -12.86 -12.04 1.14
CA GLY A 53 -13.30 -11.35 2.36
C GLY A 53 -12.16 -10.85 3.27
N PHE A 54 -10.92 -10.76 2.78
CA PHE A 54 -9.80 -10.28 3.59
C PHE A 54 -8.93 -9.22 2.89
N ARG A 55 -8.13 -8.52 3.71
CA ARG A 55 -7.17 -7.51 3.28
C ARG A 55 -5.79 -7.90 3.79
N SER A 56 -4.76 -7.70 2.96
CA SER A 56 -3.38 -8.01 3.31
C SER A 56 -2.47 -6.80 3.22
N HIS A 57 -1.60 -6.63 4.21
CA HIS A 57 -0.57 -5.59 4.21
C HIS A 57 0.57 -6.02 3.29
N ILE A 58 0.93 -5.16 2.35
CA ILE A 58 1.99 -5.44 1.37
C ILE A 58 3.33 -4.87 1.86
N ALA A 59 3.36 -3.57 2.16
CA ALA A 59 4.58 -2.88 2.57
C ALA A 59 4.30 -1.50 3.17
N GLY A 60 5.16 -1.08 4.10
CA GLY A 60 5.28 0.30 4.55
C GLY A 60 6.63 0.88 4.14
N VAL A 61 6.66 2.12 3.63
CA VAL A 61 7.90 2.81 3.21
C VAL A 61 7.89 4.27 3.62
N TRP A 62 9.07 4.79 3.98
CA TRP A 62 9.30 6.22 4.13
C TRP A 62 9.85 6.80 2.82
N LEU A 63 9.12 7.74 2.23
CA LEU A 63 9.54 8.50 1.06
C LEU A 63 9.81 9.96 1.46
N THR A 64 10.95 10.50 1.04
CA THR A 64 11.15 11.94 1.09
C THR A 64 10.45 12.56 -0.12
N ALA A 65 9.36 13.28 0.12
CA ALA A 65 8.57 13.94 -0.91
C ALA A 65 8.07 15.29 -0.41
N ASP A 66 7.82 16.21 -1.34
CA ASP A 66 7.02 17.39 -1.09
C ASP A 66 5.59 17.17 -1.60
N LYS A 67 4.70 18.16 -1.39
CA LYS A 67 3.30 18.11 -1.81
C LYS A 67 3.15 17.80 -3.31
N ASP A 68 4.03 18.33 -4.15
CA ASP A 68 3.90 18.24 -5.61
C ASP A 68 4.49 16.93 -6.16
N THR A 69 5.44 16.31 -5.45
CA THR A 69 6.12 15.09 -5.86
C THR A 69 5.63 13.82 -5.17
N ILE A 70 4.75 13.92 -4.17
CA ILE A 70 4.27 12.79 -3.36
C ILE A 70 3.58 11.71 -4.22
N LEU A 71 2.62 12.09 -5.07
CA LEU A 71 1.88 11.14 -5.90
C LEU A 71 2.79 10.46 -6.94
N PRO A 72 3.62 11.19 -7.73
CA PRO A 72 4.59 10.55 -8.62
C PRO A 72 5.55 9.60 -7.92
N LYS A 73 6.05 9.95 -6.73
CA LYS A 73 6.99 9.11 -5.96
C LYS A 73 6.34 7.86 -5.40
N ILE A 74 5.12 7.96 -4.89
CA ILE A 74 4.33 6.80 -4.47
C ILE A 74 4.17 5.85 -5.66
N LYS A 75 3.71 6.35 -6.81
CA LYS A 75 3.49 5.54 -8.01
C LYS A 75 4.77 4.84 -8.49
N ALA A 76 5.89 5.56 -8.53
CA ALA A 76 7.18 5.01 -8.96
C ALA A 76 7.70 3.92 -8.01
N HIS A 77 7.53 4.10 -6.70
CA HIS A 77 7.95 3.10 -5.70
C HIS A 77 7.00 1.89 -5.65
N MET A 78 5.71 2.13 -5.85
CA MET A 78 4.64 1.15 -5.71
C MET A 78 4.68 0.06 -6.79
N LEU A 79 4.81 0.47 -8.06
CA LEU A 79 4.59 -0.43 -9.21
C LEU A 79 5.44 -1.71 -9.18
N PRO A 80 6.74 -1.69 -8.82
CA PRO A 80 7.53 -2.92 -8.75
C PRO A 80 7.11 -3.84 -7.60
N LYS A 81 6.86 -3.28 -6.41
CA LYS A 81 6.55 -4.07 -5.21
C LYS A 81 5.16 -4.71 -5.26
N LEU A 82 4.19 -3.99 -5.80
CA LEU A 82 2.84 -4.52 -6.00
C LEU A 82 2.85 -5.73 -6.93
N LYS A 83 3.56 -5.66 -8.05
CA LYS A 83 3.58 -6.76 -9.04
C LYS A 83 4.09 -8.07 -8.45
N GLU A 84 5.18 -8.02 -7.69
CA GLU A 84 5.76 -9.22 -7.06
C GLU A 84 4.83 -9.81 -6.01
N GLN A 85 4.28 -8.97 -5.15
CA GLN A 85 3.42 -9.41 -4.04
C GLN A 85 2.09 -9.94 -4.56
N ILE A 86 1.48 -9.27 -5.54
CA ILE A 86 0.22 -9.74 -6.17
C ILE A 86 0.42 -11.10 -6.82
N ARG A 87 1.53 -11.31 -7.53
CA ARG A 87 1.85 -12.62 -8.12
C ARG A 87 1.96 -13.71 -7.04
N ALA A 88 2.55 -13.40 -5.89
CA ALA A 88 2.64 -14.33 -4.77
C ALA A 88 1.24 -14.65 -4.19
N TYR A 89 0.37 -13.64 -4.07
CA TYR A 89 -1.02 -13.85 -3.61
C TYR A 89 -1.85 -14.67 -4.60
N GLU A 90 -1.79 -14.37 -5.90
CA GLU A 90 -2.46 -15.16 -6.94
C GLU A 90 -2.04 -16.63 -6.88
N GLN A 91 -0.76 -16.89 -6.62
CA GLN A 91 -0.27 -18.25 -6.46
C GLN A 91 -0.77 -18.92 -5.18
N TYR A 92 -0.86 -18.18 -4.07
CA TYR A 92 -1.39 -18.70 -2.81
C TYR A 92 -2.89 -18.99 -2.89
N ILE A 93 -3.65 -18.10 -3.52
CA ILE A 93 -5.06 -18.27 -3.83
C ILE A 93 -5.28 -19.55 -4.63
N LYS A 94 -4.52 -19.74 -5.71
CA LYS A 94 -4.60 -20.94 -6.53
C LYS A 94 -4.34 -22.22 -5.73
N TRP A 95 -3.41 -22.20 -4.78
CA TRP A 95 -3.17 -23.34 -3.89
C TRP A 95 -4.32 -23.64 -2.95
N ILE A 96 -5.03 -22.61 -2.46
CA ILE A 96 -6.23 -22.79 -1.65
C ILE A 96 -7.33 -23.43 -2.49
N GLU A 97 -7.61 -22.88 -3.67
CA GLU A 97 -8.65 -23.39 -4.58
C GLU A 97 -8.37 -24.84 -5.00
N GLU A 98 -7.13 -25.16 -5.37
CA GLU A 98 -6.73 -26.54 -5.70
C GLU A 98 -6.81 -27.50 -4.51
N ALA A 99 -6.70 -27.01 -3.28
CA ALA A 99 -6.85 -27.83 -2.08
C ALA A 99 -8.33 -28.05 -1.73
N GLU A 100 -9.19 -27.08 -1.99
CA GLU A 100 -10.64 -27.21 -1.84
C GLU A 100 -11.21 -28.22 -2.84
N GLU A 101 -10.84 -28.12 -4.13
CA GLU A 101 -11.29 -29.07 -5.17
C GLU A 101 -10.92 -30.53 -4.86
N ARG A 102 -9.70 -30.77 -4.33
CA ARG A 102 -9.27 -32.12 -3.94
C ARG A 102 -10.03 -32.71 -2.76
N ASN A 103 -10.52 -31.87 -1.85
CA ASN A 103 -11.32 -32.32 -0.72
C ASN A 103 -12.77 -32.64 -1.13
N GLU A 104 -13.29 -31.99 -2.17
CA GLU A 104 -14.62 -32.28 -2.71
C GLU A 104 -14.66 -33.59 -3.51
N ASP A 105 -13.57 -33.96 -4.19
CA ASP A 105 -13.47 -35.23 -4.94
C ASP A 105 -13.28 -36.47 -4.05
N GLU A 106 -12.90 -36.30 -2.78
CA GLU A 106 -12.69 -37.39 -1.81
C GLU A 106 -13.88 -37.62 -0.85
N GLY A 107 -14.97 -36.86 -0.97
CA GLY A 107 -16.20 -36.95 -0.15
C GLY A 107 -17.37 -37.64 -0.85
#